data_AF-A0A2G9PC52-F1
#
_entry.id   AF-A0A2G9PC52-F1
#
_cell.length_a   1.000
_cell.length_b   1.000
_cell.length_c   1.000
_cell.angle_alpha   90.00
_cell.angle_beta   90.00
_cell.angle_gamma   90.00
#
_symmetry.space_group_name_H-M   'P 1'
#
loop_
_entity.id
_entity.type
_entity.pdbx_description
1 polymer ?
#
loop_
_entity_poly.entity_id
_entity_poly.type
_entity_poly.pdbx_seq_one_letter_code
_entity_poly.pdbx_strand_id
1 'polypeptide(L)'
;MHELSLLSDRRIKEYRALGEIVIEPFEDANLGNCSYDVRLGKWYYLERHGDHLGLHNPFSKKSVETMWAGPYEAQPLKTYTEDESFFSEHIKERARQAGYLVSDNLLTQIVTSPFENIKKDERVMFLFPHQNMLGHTIEYIGGKSTTTTKMLSRSSMGRNNITVCRDAGKGDVGYIDRWTMEITNNNRQQIVPLVVGSRIAQIEFYY
;
A
#
# COMPACT_ATOMS: atom_id res chain seq x y z
N MET A 1 37.51 -9.86 -1.19
CA MET A 1 36.26 -9.22 -0.74
C MET A 1 35.18 -9.64 -1.71
N HIS A 2 34.17 -10.39 -1.27
CA HIS A 2 33.00 -10.63 -2.12
C HIS A 2 32.13 -9.37 -2.04
N GLU A 3 32.08 -8.61 -3.13
CA GLU A 3 31.07 -7.58 -3.37
C GLU A 3 29.70 -8.26 -3.36
N LEU A 4 28.95 -8.13 -2.27
CA LEU A 4 27.57 -8.58 -2.21
C LEU A 4 26.68 -7.36 -2.25
N SER A 5 26.12 -7.04 -3.41
CA SER A 5 25.18 -5.91 -3.50
C SER A 5 23.83 -6.27 -2.87
N LEU A 6 23.27 -7.46 -3.10
CA LEU A 6 21.98 -7.90 -2.55
C LEU A 6 22.15 -9.01 -1.50
N LEU A 7 21.49 -8.89 -0.36
CA LEU A 7 21.56 -9.86 0.73
C LEU A 7 20.56 -11.02 0.54
N SER A 8 21.04 -12.25 0.78
CA SER A 8 20.16 -13.43 0.88
C SER A 8 19.43 -13.48 2.23
N ASP A 9 18.42 -14.35 2.33
CA ASP A 9 17.70 -14.70 3.56
C ASP A 9 18.61 -14.94 4.77
N ARG A 10 19.66 -15.76 4.60
CA ARG A 10 20.65 -16.07 5.64
C ARG A 10 21.38 -14.82 6.09
N ARG A 11 21.82 -13.98 5.15
CA ARG A 11 22.48 -12.71 5.46
C ARG A 11 21.52 -11.72 6.11
N ILE A 12 20.26 -11.64 5.68
CA ILE A 12 19.25 -10.81 6.34
C ILE A 12 19.11 -11.22 7.81
N LYS A 13 19.03 -12.53 8.11
CA LYS A 13 19.00 -13.03 9.49
C LYS A 13 20.27 -12.69 10.27
N GLU A 14 21.44 -12.88 9.69
CA GLU A 14 22.73 -12.54 10.31
C GLU A 14 22.82 -11.04 10.66
N TYR A 15 22.53 -10.17 9.70
CA TYR A 15 22.59 -8.71 9.88
C TYR A 15 21.51 -8.22 10.86
N ARG A 16 20.35 -8.89 10.92
CA ARG A 16 19.35 -8.62 11.97
C ARG A 16 19.87 -9.02 13.36
N ALA A 17 20.53 -10.18 13.50
CA ALA A 17 21.12 -10.60 14.76
C ALA A 17 22.25 -9.66 15.24
N LEU A 18 22.97 -9.05 14.29
CA LEU A 18 23.97 -8.00 14.57
C LEU A 18 23.36 -6.62 14.87
N GLY A 19 22.06 -6.43 14.63
CA GLY A 19 21.37 -5.15 14.80
C GLY A 19 21.61 -4.14 13.68
N GLU A 20 22.15 -4.58 12.54
CA GLU A 20 22.36 -3.75 11.33
C GLU A 20 21.12 -3.69 10.43
N ILE A 21 20.25 -4.69 10.50
CA ILE A 21 18.92 -4.69 9.89
C ILE A 21 17.87 -4.70 11.00
N VAL A 22 16.90 -3.80 10.90
CA VAL A 22 15.73 -3.78 11.78
C VAL A 22 14.52 -4.23 10.98
N ILE A 23 13.74 -5.16 11.53
CA ILE A 23 12.44 -5.59 11.01
C ILE A 23 11.58 -5.89 12.22
N GLU A 24 10.57 -5.06 12.49
CA GLU A 24 9.68 -5.25 13.64
C GLU A 24 8.21 -4.95 13.28
N PRO A 25 7.30 -5.92 13.42
CA PRO A 25 7.54 -7.30 13.84
C PRO A 25 8.22 -8.16 12.74
N PHE A 26 9.12 -9.06 13.15
CA PHE A 26 9.67 -10.08 12.26
C PHE A 26 8.83 -11.36 12.27
N GLU A 27 8.48 -11.86 11.09
CA GLU A 27 7.73 -13.09 10.86
C GLU A 27 8.49 -13.94 9.84
N ASP A 28 8.90 -15.15 10.22
CA ASP A 28 9.66 -16.04 9.32
C ASP A 28 8.93 -16.33 8.01
N ALA A 29 7.59 -16.37 8.02
CA ALA A 29 6.77 -16.61 6.83
C ALA A 29 6.84 -15.48 5.79
N ASN A 30 7.32 -14.30 6.19
CA ASN A 30 7.49 -13.14 5.32
C ASN A 30 8.92 -13.02 4.79
N LEU A 31 9.87 -13.79 5.31
CA LEU A 31 11.23 -13.81 4.76
C LEU A 31 11.28 -14.67 3.49
N GLY A 32 11.56 -14.02 2.36
CA GLY A 32 11.88 -14.67 1.10
C GLY A 32 13.39 -14.93 0.96
N ASN A 33 13.81 -15.47 -0.19
CA ASN A 33 15.20 -15.86 -0.43
C ASN A 33 16.20 -14.68 -0.46
N CYS A 34 15.75 -13.47 -0.81
CA CYS A 34 16.59 -12.26 -0.92
C CYS A 34 15.83 -10.97 -0.60
N SER A 35 14.66 -11.08 0.03
CA SER A 35 13.80 -9.96 0.38
C SER A 35 12.92 -10.33 1.56
N TYR A 36 12.29 -9.33 2.16
CA TYR A 36 11.30 -9.51 3.20
C TYR A 36 9.96 -8.90 2.75
N ASP A 37 8.91 -9.73 2.69
CA ASP A 37 7.56 -9.28 2.39
C ASP A 37 7.04 -8.38 3.53
N VAL A 38 6.56 -7.18 3.20
CA VAL A 38 5.97 -6.25 4.16
C VAL A 38 4.45 -6.18 3.98
N ARG A 39 3.76 -5.90 5.07
CA ARG A 39 2.30 -5.96 5.15
C ARG A 39 1.66 -4.59 5.12
N LEU A 40 0.49 -4.51 4.51
CA LEU A 40 -0.30 -3.29 4.41
C LEU A 40 -0.86 -2.86 5.78
N GLY A 41 -0.56 -1.64 6.20
CA GLY A 41 -1.13 -0.98 7.36
C GLY A 41 -2.59 -0.54 7.17
N LYS A 42 -3.23 -0.13 8.28
CA LYS A 42 -4.67 0.19 8.30
C LYS A 42 -5.00 1.63 7.95
N TRP A 43 -4.03 2.55 8.03
CA TRP A 43 -4.23 3.96 7.75
C TRP A 43 -3.81 4.30 6.33
N TYR A 44 -4.54 5.22 5.70
CA TYR A 44 -4.22 5.68 4.36
C TYR A 44 -4.71 7.11 4.10
N TYR A 45 -4.14 7.70 3.05
CA TYR A 45 -4.61 8.93 2.43
C TYR A 45 -5.00 8.64 0.99
N LEU A 46 -6.02 9.31 0.47
CA LEU A 46 -6.40 9.22 -0.95
C LEU A 46 -5.97 10.47 -1.69
N GLU A 47 -5.51 10.29 -2.92
CA GLU A 47 -5.32 11.41 -3.83
C GLU A 47 -6.69 12.01 -4.19
N ARG A 48 -6.77 13.33 -4.14
CA ARG A 48 -7.93 14.09 -4.62
C ARG A 48 -7.78 14.35 -6.10
N HIS A 49 -8.73 13.88 -6.89
CA HIS A 49 -8.91 14.30 -8.27
C HIS A 49 -9.86 15.50 -8.27
N GLY A 50 -9.40 16.63 -8.82
CA GLY A 50 -10.26 17.78 -9.10
C GLY A 50 -10.98 17.63 -10.43
N ASP A 51 -12.13 18.28 -10.58
CA ASP A 51 -12.92 18.28 -11.82
C ASP A 51 -12.25 19.03 -12.98
N HIS A 52 -11.17 19.75 -12.70
CA HIS A 52 -10.48 20.62 -13.65
C HIS A 52 -8.96 20.46 -13.54
N LEU A 53 -8.26 20.67 -14.67
CA LEU A 53 -6.80 20.74 -14.71
C LEU A 53 -6.32 21.89 -13.82
N GLY A 54 -5.61 21.57 -12.75
CA GLY A 54 -5.06 22.52 -11.80
C GLY A 54 -3.54 22.51 -11.77
N LEU A 55 -2.93 23.65 -11.44
CA LEU A 55 -1.49 23.72 -11.16
C LEU A 55 -1.23 23.16 -9.76
N HIS A 56 -0.43 22.10 -9.68
CA HIS A 56 0.09 21.59 -8.41
C HIS A 56 1.54 22.05 -8.21
N ASN A 57 1.82 22.74 -7.10
CA ASN A 57 3.16 23.16 -6.72
C ASN A 57 3.69 22.31 -5.55
N PRO A 58 4.56 21.30 -5.79
CA PRO A 58 5.05 20.42 -4.74
C PRO A 58 5.94 21.13 -3.71
N PHE A 59 6.41 22.35 -3.98
CA PHE A 59 7.20 23.16 -3.06
C PHE A 59 6.34 24.04 -2.13
N SER A 60 5.01 24.02 -2.27
CA SER A 60 4.08 24.75 -1.43
C SER A 60 3.32 23.80 -0.53
N LYS A 61 3.53 23.91 0.80
CA LYS A 61 2.80 23.13 1.81
C LYS A 61 1.28 23.16 1.59
N LYS A 62 0.72 24.36 1.33
CA LYS A 62 -0.71 24.53 1.06
C LYS A 62 -1.16 23.72 -0.16
N SER A 63 -0.37 23.70 -1.23
CA SER A 63 -0.68 22.94 -2.45
C SER A 63 -0.60 21.43 -2.20
N VAL A 64 0.41 20.97 -1.46
CA VAL A 64 0.57 19.55 -1.10
C VAL A 64 -0.56 19.06 -0.21
N GLU A 65 -0.98 19.86 0.78
CA GLU A 65 -2.10 19.53 1.67
C GLU A 65 -3.43 19.39 0.93
N THR A 66 -3.61 20.07 -0.22
CA THR A 66 -4.82 19.89 -1.04
C THR A 66 -4.83 18.62 -1.88
N MET A 67 -3.68 17.98 -2.10
CA MET A 67 -3.59 16.76 -2.92
C MET A 67 -4.15 15.54 -2.19
N TRP A 68 -4.04 15.48 -0.87
CA TRP A 68 -4.36 14.29 -0.10
C TRP A 68 -5.58 14.51 0.79
N ALA A 69 -6.45 13.50 0.88
CA ALA A 69 -7.55 13.44 1.82
C ALA A 69 -7.29 12.33 2.84
N GLY A 70 -7.55 12.60 4.13
CA GLY A 70 -7.31 11.65 5.23
C GLY A 70 -6.70 12.33 6.47
N PRO A 71 -6.17 11.54 7.42
CA PRO A 71 -6.04 10.09 7.36
C PRO A 71 -7.38 9.36 7.47
N TYR A 72 -7.51 8.23 6.78
CA TYR A 72 -8.64 7.31 6.87
C TYR A 72 -8.20 5.96 7.45
N GLU A 73 -9.07 5.32 8.22
CA GLU A 73 -8.86 3.94 8.69
C GLU A 73 -9.65 2.96 7.83
N ALA A 74 -9.02 1.86 7.43
CA ALA A 74 -9.69 0.74 6.77
C ALA A 74 -10.79 0.15 7.67
N GLN A 75 -11.94 -0.19 7.06
CA GLN A 75 -13.10 -0.70 7.79
C GLN A 75 -13.27 -2.21 7.58
N PRO A 76 -13.84 -2.95 8.55
CA PRO A 76 -14.20 -4.34 8.35
C PRO A 76 -15.08 -4.53 7.11
N LEU A 77 -14.85 -5.58 6.33
CA LEU A 77 -15.60 -5.87 5.10
C LEU A 77 -17.11 -5.88 5.32
N LYS A 78 -17.58 -6.42 6.45
CA LYS A 78 -19.02 -6.44 6.79
C LYS A 78 -19.68 -5.07 6.82
N THR A 79 -18.93 -4.02 7.15
CA THR A 79 -19.43 -2.63 7.11
C THR A 79 -19.87 -2.24 5.70
N TYR A 80 -19.25 -2.83 4.68
CA TYR A 80 -19.52 -2.60 3.27
C TYR A 80 -20.52 -3.59 2.67
N THR A 81 -20.75 -4.76 3.28
CA THR A 81 -21.63 -5.79 2.71
C THR A 81 -22.94 -5.98 3.46
N GLU A 82 -23.01 -5.55 4.73
CA GLU A 82 -24.21 -5.73 5.58
C GLU A 82 -24.97 -4.41 5.82
N ASP A 83 -24.33 -3.26 5.61
CA ASP A 83 -24.96 -1.94 5.60
C ASP A 83 -24.89 -1.37 4.18
N GLU A 84 -25.92 -1.67 3.37
CA GLU A 84 -26.01 -1.25 1.97
C GLU A 84 -26.00 0.28 1.83
N SER A 85 -26.57 0.99 2.79
CA SER A 85 -26.62 2.45 2.80
C SER A 85 -25.22 3.04 3.00
N PHE A 86 -24.49 2.57 4.01
CA PHE A 86 -23.13 2.98 4.29
C PHE A 86 -22.21 2.67 3.10
N PHE A 87 -22.29 1.44 2.57
CA PHE A 87 -21.46 1.03 1.44
C PHE A 87 -21.65 1.93 0.22
N SER A 88 -22.90 2.15 -0.15
CA SER A 88 -23.27 2.93 -1.32
C SER A 88 -22.81 4.37 -1.18
N GLU A 89 -23.00 4.98 -0.01
CA GLU A 89 -22.53 6.34 0.27
C GLU A 89 -21.01 6.43 0.22
N HIS A 90 -20.30 5.48 0.85
CA HIS A 90 -18.84 5.50 0.92
C HIS A 90 -18.21 5.28 -0.46
N ILE A 91 -18.73 4.34 -1.27
CA ILE A 91 -18.25 4.12 -2.65
C ILE A 91 -18.53 5.35 -3.52
N LYS A 92 -19.73 5.96 -3.41
CA LYS A 92 -20.06 7.19 -4.15
C LYS A 92 -19.13 8.34 -3.74
N GLU A 93 -18.83 8.50 -2.45
CA GLU A 93 -17.92 9.53 -1.95
C GLU A 93 -16.49 9.33 -2.48
N ARG A 94 -15.97 8.11 -2.37
CA ARG A 94 -14.61 7.74 -2.80
C ARG A 94 -14.45 7.86 -4.30
N ALA A 95 -15.45 7.42 -5.05
CA ALA A 95 -15.51 7.61 -6.49
C ALA A 95 -15.48 9.09 -6.84
N ARG A 96 -16.31 9.93 -6.20
CA ARG A 96 -16.33 11.38 -6.42
C ARG A 96 -14.97 12.00 -6.14
N GLN A 97 -14.30 11.61 -5.05
CA GLN A 97 -12.94 12.07 -4.72
C GLN A 97 -11.91 11.66 -5.78
N ALA A 98 -12.15 10.55 -6.48
CA ALA A 98 -11.34 10.06 -7.57
C ALA A 98 -11.82 10.49 -8.97
N GLY A 99 -12.81 11.40 -9.05
CA GLY A 99 -13.34 11.89 -10.33
C GLY A 99 -14.22 10.89 -11.08
N TYR A 100 -14.73 9.86 -10.40
CA TYR A 100 -15.62 8.83 -10.95
C TYR A 100 -17.08 9.09 -10.60
N LEU A 101 -17.96 8.83 -11.57
CA LEU A 101 -19.39 8.66 -11.35
C LEU A 101 -19.71 7.17 -11.28
N VAL A 102 -20.26 6.73 -10.15
CA VAL A 102 -20.67 5.34 -9.95
C VAL A 102 -22.16 5.24 -10.20
N SER A 103 -22.55 4.44 -11.20
CA SER A 103 -23.96 4.14 -11.48
C SER A 103 -24.52 3.17 -10.45
N ASP A 104 -25.84 3.20 -10.24
CA ASP A 104 -26.49 2.29 -9.29
C ASP A 104 -26.33 0.81 -9.71
N ASN A 105 -26.25 0.50 -11.01
CA ASN A 105 -25.96 -0.86 -11.49
C ASN A 105 -24.55 -1.33 -11.09
N LEU A 106 -23.55 -0.45 -11.19
CA LEU A 106 -22.19 -0.78 -10.73
C LEU A 106 -22.18 -1.01 -9.21
N LEU A 107 -22.93 -0.22 -8.44
CA LEU A 107 -23.08 -0.46 -7.00
C LEU A 107 -23.73 -1.81 -6.71
N THR A 108 -24.82 -2.16 -7.38
CA THR A 108 -25.45 -3.47 -7.23
C THR A 108 -24.47 -4.59 -7.53
N GLN A 109 -23.67 -4.48 -8.60
CA GLN A 109 -22.65 -5.49 -8.92
C GLN A 109 -21.59 -5.62 -7.83
N ILE A 110 -21.14 -4.51 -7.24
CA ILE A 110 -20.12 -4.57 -6.19
C ILE A 110 -20.72 -5.12 -4.88
N VAL A 111 -21.93 -4.69 -4.49
CA VAL A 111 -22.65 -5.18 -3.30
C VAL A 111 -22.92 -6.68 -3.39
N THR A 112 -23.30 -7.15 -4.57
CA THR A 112 -23.66 -8.56 -4.81
C THR A 112 -22.44 -9.43 -5.13
N SER A 113 -21.27 -8.83 -5.35
CA SER A 113 -20.04 -9.57 -5.63
C SER A 113 -19.63 -10.40 -4.42
N PRO A 114 -19.39 -11.72 -4.59
CA PRO A 114 -18.86 -12.51 -3.50
C PRO A 114 -17.40 -12.12 -3.27
N PHE A 115 -17.11 -11.59 -2.08
CA PHE A 115 -15.75 -11.33 -1.60
C PHE A 115 -15.08 -12.63 -1.13
N GLU A 116 -15.01 -13.63 -2.03
CA GLU A 116 -14.40 -14.92 -1.71
C GLU A 116 -12.97 -14.75 -1.17
N ASN A 117 -12.63 -15.53 -0.15
CA ASN A 117 -11.33 -15.49 0.54
C ASN A 117 -11.01 -14.18 1.29
N ILE A 118 -11.98 -13.29 1.48
CA ILE A 118 -11.89 -12.15 2.40
C ILE A 118 -12.96 -12.32 3.47
N LYS A 119 -12.54 -12.44 4.73
CA LYS A 119 -13.46 -12.61 5.85
C LYS A 119 -14.17 -11.31 6.16
N LYS A 120 -15.41 -11.42 6.66
CA LYS A 120 -16.27 -10.30 7.02
C LYS A 120 -15.65 -9.32 8.03
N ASP A 121 -14.80 -9.80 8.92
CA ASP A 121 -14.14 -9.02 9.96
C ASP A 121 -12.78 -8.43 9.53
N GLU A 122 -12.23 -8.87 8.39
CA GLU A 122 -11.01 -8.31 7.84
C GLU A 122 -11.22 -6.87 7.38
N ARG A 123 -10.24 -6.00 7.69
CA ARG A 123 -10.30 -4.59 7.30
C ARG A 123 -9.86 -4.44 5.85
N VAL A 124 -10.65 -3.71 5.08
CA VAL A 124 -10.40 -3.49 3.65
C VAL A 124 -10.44 -2.00 3.30
N MET A 125 -9.70 -1.64 2.25
CA MET A 125 -9.78 -0.35 1.57
C MET A 125 -9.99 -0.61 0.08
N PHE A 126 -10.86 0.17 -0.55
CA PHE A 126 -11.15 0.03 -1.98
C PHE A 126 -10.37 1.07 -2.77
N LEU A 127 -9.56 0.59 -3.72
CA LEU A 127 -8.80 1.43 -4.63
C LEU A 127 -9.45 1.45 -6.00
N PHE A 128 -9.95 2.62 -6.40
CA PHE A 128 -10.65 2.80 -7.68
C PHE A 128 -9.67 2.74 -8.86
N PRO A 129 -10.15 2.47 -10.09
CA PRO A 129 -9.31 2.58 -11.29
C PRO A 129 -8.53 3.89 -11.30
N HIS A 130 -7.28 3.86 -11.76
CA HIS A 130 -6.35 5.00 -11.86
C HIS A 130 -6.10 5.84 -10.60
N GLN A 131 -6.70 5.48 -9.46
CA GLN A 131 -6.55 6.21 -8.21
C GLN A 131 -5.19 5.93 -7.58
N ASN A 132 -4.58 6.97 -7.02
CA ASN A 132 -3.43 6.84 -6.14
C ASN A 132 -3.86 6.98 -4.67
N MET A 133 -3.16 6.25 -3.81
CA MET A 133 -3.27 6.40 -2.37
C MET A 133 -1.91 6.29 -1.70
N LEU A 134 -1.77 6.97 -0.55
CA LEU A 134 -0.65 6.73 0.35
C LEU A 134 -1.07 5.73 1.41
N GLY A 135 -0.38 4.59 1.45
CA GLY A 135 -0.48 3.61 2.53
C GLY A 135 0.81 3.59 3.36
N HIS A 136 0.86 2.74 4.36
CA HIS A 136 2.09 2.49 5.12
C HIS A 136 2.28 1.00 5.42
N THR A 137 3.52 0.56 5.67
CA THR A 137 3.78 -0.80 6.13
C THR A 137 3.37 -1.00 7.59
N ILE A 138 3.07 -2.24 7.98
CA ILE A 138 2.94 -2.60 9.41
C ILE A 138 4.33 -2.57 10.06
N GLU A 139 5.31 -3.13 9.37
CA GLU A 139 6.68 -3.29 9.82
C GLU A 139 7.41 -1.94 9.92
N TYR A 140 8.11 -1.74 11.03
CA TYR A 140 9.28 -0.86 11.13
C TYR A 140 10.48 -1.60 10.54
N ILE A 141 10.98 -1.16 9.40
CA ILE A 141 11.95 -1.92 8.61
C ILE A 141 12.99 -1.00 7.97
N GLY A 142 14.26 -1.42 7.98
CA GLY A 142 15.35 -0.62 7.42
C GLY A 142 16.74 -1.15 7.74
N GLY A 143 17.75 -0.45 7.23
CA GLY A 143 19.16 -0.72 7.49
C GLY A 143 19.81 0.40 8.29
N LYS A 144 20.79 0.07 9.15
CA LYS A 144 21.34 0.98 10.15
C LYS A 144 22.62 1.69 9.71
N SER A 145 23.76 1.00 9.68
CA SER A 145 25.07 1.65 9.53
C SER A 145 25.69 1.43 8.16
N THR A 146 25.44 0.27 7.57
CA THR A 146 26.06 -0.14 6.29
C THR A 146 25.06 -0.65 5.27
N THR A 147 23.81 -0.85 5.67
CA THR A 147 22.80 -1.48 4.83
C THR A 147 21.82 -0.44 4.31
N THR A 148 21.61 -0.40 2.99
CA THR A 148 20.53 0.35 2.34
C THR A 148 19.43 -0.62 1.89
N THR A 149 18.30 -0.09 1.47
CA THR A 149 17.10 -0.89 1.19
C THR A 149 16.39 -0.41 -0.06
N LYS A 150 15.67 -1.33 -0.70
CA LYS A 150 14.79 -1.01 -1.82
C LYS A 150 13.46 -1.74 -1.69
N MET A 151 12.37 -0.98 -1.69
CA MET A 151 11.01 -1.50 -1.80
C MET A 151 10.68 -1.81 -3.26
N LEU A 152 9.98 -2.92 -3.45
CA LEU A 152 9.42 -3.35 -4.73
C LEU A 152 7.98 -3.83 -4.54
N SER A 153 7.16 -3.66 -5.57
CA SER A 153 5.87 -4.36 -5.64
C SER A 153 6.10 -5.88 -5.67
N ARG A 154 5.24 -6.64 -5.01
CA ARG A 154 5.25 -8.10 -5.19
C ARG A 154 4.75 -8.44 -6.60
N SER A 155 5.28 -9.52 -7.17
CA SER A 155 4.90 -9.91 -8.54
C SER A 155 3.40 -10.22 -8.67
N SER A 156 2.76 -10.69 -7.59
CA SER A 156 1.31 -10.86 -7.53
C SER A 156 0.55 -9.53 -7.64
N MET A 157 1.03 -8.47 -6.99
CA MET A 157 0.45 -7.13 -7.13
C MET A 157 0.64 -6.60 -8.55
N GLY A 158 1.86 -6.73 -9.09
CA GLY A 158 2.15 -6.32 -10.46
C GLY A 158 1.28 -7.01 -11.51
N ARG A 159 1.01 -8.33 -11.36
CA ARG A 159 0.10 -9.08 -12.24
C ARG A 159 -1.36 -8.65 -12.14
N ASN A 160 -1.73 -7.96 -11.06
CA ASN A 160 -3.06 -7.37 -10.86
C ASN A 160 -3.07 -5.86 -11.17
N ASN A 161 -2.07 -5.35 -11.90
CA ASN A 161 -1.89 -3.94 -12.25
C ASN A 161 -1.81 -3.00 -11.03
N ILE A 162 -1.36 -3.51 -9.87
CA ILE A 162 -1.13 -2.70 -8.67
C ILE A 162 0.36 -2.38 -8.55
N THR A 163 0.66 -1.09 -8.40
CA THR A 163 1.99 -0.57 -8.05
C THR A 163 1.96 -0.12 -6.58
N VAL A 164 3.03 -0.34 -5.82
CA VAL A 164 3.12 0.06 -4.38
C VAL A 164 4.19 1.12 -4.11
N CYS A 165 5.13 1.24 -5.04
CA CYS A 165 6.19 2.23 -5.05
C CYS A 165 6.49 2.49 -6.52
N ARG A 166 6.47 3.77 -6.95
CA ARG A 166 6.81 4.13 -8.33
C ARG A 166 8.33 4.11 -8.48
N ASP A 167 8.96 5.27 -8.54
CA ASP A 167 10.41 5.43 -8.66
C ASP A 167 11.10 5.78 -7.31
N ALA A 168 10.31 6.07 -6.27
CA ALA A 168 10.79 6.47 -4.94
C ALA A 168 10.90 5.32 -3.91
N GLY A 169 11.27 4.11 -4.35
CA GLY A 169 11.35 2.93 -3.48
C GLY A 169 12.65 2.76 -2.69
N LYS A 170 13.52 3.76 -2.57
CA LYS A 170 14.84 3.61 -1.93
C LYS A 170 14.83 4.10 -0.48
N GLY A 171 15.41 3.31 0.43
CA GLY A 171 15.65 3.70 1.81
C GLY A 171 17.13 3.89 2.05
N ASP A 172 17.52 5.09 2.46
CA ASP A 172 18.92 5.43 2.73
C ASP A 172 19.48 4.64 3.93
N VAL A 173 20.81 4.57 4.01
CA VAL A 173 21.47 3.98 5.17
C VAL A 173 21.08 4.77 6.42
N GLY A 174 20.59 4.08 7.44
CA GLY A 174 20.10 4.68 8.69
C GLY A 174 18.60 4.98 8.67
N TYR A 175 17.91 4.84 7.53
CA TYR A 175 16.46 4.97 7.46
C TYR A 175 15.77 3.71 7.95
N ILE A 176 15.08 3.83 9.09
CA ILE A 176 14.27 2.76 9.71
C ILE A 176 12.94 3.38 10.15
N ASP A 177 11.86 3.05 9.46
CA ASP A 177 10.52 3.51 9.80
C ASP A 177 9.47 2.51 9.28
N ARG A 178 8.18 2.82 9.49
CA ARG A 178 7.11 2.32 8.65
C ARG A 178 7.17 3.04 7.31
N TRP A 179 7.32 2.28 6.25
CA TRP A 179 7.48 2.83 4.91
C TRP A 179 6.14 3.30 4.38
N THR A 180 6.10 4.55 3.92
CA THR A 180 5.00 5.04 3.09
C THR A 180 5.04 4.36 1.73
N MET A 181 3.88 3.95 1.22
CA MET A 181 3.70 3.34 -0.08
C MET A 181 2.82 4.22 -0.97
N GLU A 182 3.26 4.46 -2.20
CA GLU A 182 2.47 5.09 -3.25
C GLU A 182 1.72 4.00 -4.02
N ILE A 183 0.53 3.66 -3.53
CA ILE A 183 -0.25 2.55 -4.07
C ILE A 183 -1.14 3.07 -5.20
N THR A 184 -0.98 2.52 -6.40
CA THR A 184 -1.74 2.88 -7.59
C THR A 184 -2.47 1.67 -8.14
N ASN A 185 -3.76 1.84 -8.46
CA ASN A 185 -4.50 0.88 -9.27
C ASN A 185 -4.43 1.28 -10.75
N ASN A 186 -3.66 0.54 -11.54
CA ASN A 186 -3.51 0.81 -12.98
C ASN A 186 -4.55 0.07 -13.83
N ASN A 187 -5.50 -0.64 -13.21
CA ASN A 187 -6.64 -1.20 -13.94
C ASN A 187 -7.51 -0.09 -14.51
N ARG A 188 -8.17 -0.37 -15.64
CA ARG A 188 -9.00 0.61 -16.35
C ARG A 188 -10.40 0.75 -15.78
N GLN A 189 -10.95 -0.34 -15.24
CA GLN A 189 -12.36 -0.41 -14.84
C GLN A 189 -12.58 -1.12 -13.50
N GLN A 190 -11.61 -1.90 -13.03
CA GLN A 190 -11.74 -2.74 -11.86
C GLN A 190 -11.36 -1.95 -10.59
N ILE A 191 -12.27 -1.95 -9.62
CA ILE A 191 -11.98 -1.56 -8.24
C ILE A 191 -11.27 -2.74 -7.57
N VAL A 192 -10.21 -2.46 -6.80
CA VAL A 192 -9.44 -3.50 -6.12
C VAL A 192 -9.58 -3.35 -4.61
N PRO A 193 -10.08 -4.38 -3.88
CA PRO A 193 -10.02 -4.42 -2.44
C PRO A 193 -8.59 -4.74 -1.98
N LEU A 194 -8.01 -3.88 -1.14
CA LEU A 194 -6.76 -4.14 -0.46
C LEU A 194 -7.04 -4.51 1.00
N VAL A 195 -6.56 -5.68 1.43
CA VAL A 195 -6.81 -6.21 2.77
C VAL A 195 -5.67 -5.82 3.70
N VAL A 196 -5.99 -5.22 4.84
CA VAL A 196 -5.00 -4.87 5.88
C VAL A 196 -4.30 -6.14 6.37
N GLY A 197 -2.99 -6.07 6.56
CA GLY A 197 -2.16 -7.21 6.97
C GLY A 197 -1.74 -8.13 5.82
N SER A 198 -2.25 -7.93 4.60
CA SER A 198 -1.78 -8.67 3.44
C SER A 198 -0.36 -8.27 3.04
N ARG A 199 0.43 -9.23 2.54
CA ARG A 199 1.77 -9.01 1.99
C ARG A 199 1.66 -8.28 0.66
N ILE A 200 1.91 -6.97 0.68
CA ILE A 200 1.64 -6.06 -0.45
C ILE A 200 2.91 -5.68 -1.22
N ALA A 201 4.02 -5.49 -0.50
CA ALA A 201 5.31 -5.11 -1.05
C ALA A 201 6.40 -6.04 -0.49
N GLN A 202 7.62 -5.88 -0.98
CA GLN A 202 8.80 -6.55 -0.46
C GLN A 202 9.96 -5.56 -0.37
N ILE A 203 10.83 -5.74 0.62
CA ILE A 203 12.04 -4.95 0.80
C ILE A 203 13.27 -5.83 0.61
N GLU A 204 14.13 -5.41 -0.29
CA GLU A 204 15.46 -5.93 -0.51
C GLU A 204 16.48 -5.14 0.32
N PHE A 205 17.53 -5.82 0.77
CA PHE A 205 18.61 -5.22 1.56
C PHE A 205 19.92 -5.31 0.81
N TYR A 206 20.68 -4.22 0.82
CA TYR A 206 21.92 -4.07 0.09
C TYR A 206 23.05 -3.64 1.01
N TYR A 207 24.27 -4.15 0.78
CA TYR A 207 25.47 -3.82 1.56
C TYR A 207 26.58 -3.27 0.67
#